data_AF-A0AAW9NRZ1-F1
#
_entry.id   AF-A0AAW9NRZ1-F1
#
_cell.length_a   1.000
_cell.length_b   1.000
_cell.length_c   1.000
_cell.angle_alpha   90.00
_cell.angle_beta   90.00
_cell.angle_gamma   90.00
#
_symmetry.space_group_name_H-M   'P 1'
#
loop_
_entity.id
_entity.type
_entity.pdbx_description
1 polymer ?
#
loop_
_entity_poly.entity_id
_entity_poly.type
_entity_poly.pdbx_seq_one_letter_code
_entity_poly.pdbx_strand_id
1 'polypeptide(L)'
;MEKLKKGDKVEIIANNRGGFPVGTKGTIALDEGCIGIRYKVVNSVNDFHWYSAEELKLCVPNKQRIKTLEEKVESQGQAISELKIIVEQLRKPSATVSTALDEVAETVEFNGANYRKVSRKVKHGDLIMFPKVHESWAAITPNKLYPVIDRAGAAGFLDDTNCPINVYGIYKGYDDVASVVVYERSVAEQTQFYPVPPAPQKPDANVLRAEAIEKAKKLVKRFEKSLIHFVITDRKVIAIEQYKDGSIKGFAHAKCHPDNVFNLDLGKAIAVGRLKKLDVTEFENAIQPDGWVVGQIVTVEKDRAEHREFIYRVDSVTEQSSNLTMLFYPGGKASADLTGNDIASLPIIDDTNAQYAINK
;
A
#
# COMPACT_ATOMS: atom_id res chain seq x y z
N MET A 1 40.66 24.65 -11.12
CA MET A 1 39.71 23.60 -11.56
C MET A 1 38.51 23.64 -10.62
N GLU A 2 37.30 23.48 -11.13
CA GLU A 2 36.13 23.29 -10.26
C GLU A 2 36.35 22.08 -9.36
N LYS A 3 36.02 22.20 -8.07
CA LYS A 3 36.17 21.13 -7.10
C LYS A 3 35.03 20.13 -7.31
N LEU A 4 35.36 18.95 -7.83
CA LEU A 4 34.40 17.84 -7.96
C LEU A 4 34.01 17.34 -6.56
N LYS A 5 32.78 16.84 -6.41
CA LYS A 5 32.25 16.34 -5.13
C LYS A 5 31.49 15.03 -5.30
N LYS A 6 31.28 14.32 -4.19
CA LYS A 6 30.42 13.13 -4.15
C LYS A 6 29.04 13.44 -4.72
N GLY A 7 28.56 12.57 -5.62
CA GLY A 7 27.28 12.70 -6.33
C GLY A 7 27.39 13.35 -7.71
N ASP A 8 28.51 14.01 -8.04
CA ASP A 8 28.69 14.60 -9.36
C ASP A 8 28.76 13.51 -10.44
N LYS A 9 28.07 13.76 -11.56
CA LYS A 9 28.21 12.96 -12.77
C LYS A 9 29.40 13.46 -13.56
N VAL A 10 30.29 12.55 -13.93
CA VAL A 10 31.54 12.87 -14.62
C VAL A 10 31.74 11.97 -15.83
N GLU A 11 32.48 12.47 -16.80
CA GLU A 11 32.97 11.73 -17.96
C GLU A 11 34.49 11.60 -17.85
N ILE A 12 35.00 10.41 -18.14
CA ILE A 12 36.44 10.13 -18.08
C ILE A 12 37.09 10.64 -19.35
N ILE A 13 38.02 11.58 -19.23
CA ILE A 13 38.70 12.23 -20.37
C ILE A 13 40.12 11.71 -20.60
N ALA A 14 40.71 11.07 -19.59
CA ALA A 14 42.00 10.40 -19.70
C ALA A 14 42.01 9.18 -18.77
N ASN A 15 42.80 8.16 -19.12
CA ASN A 15 42.95 6.95 -18.33
C ASN A 15 44.44 6.56 -18.28
N ASN A 16 45.17 7.16 -17.34
CA ASN A 16 46.61 7.00 -17.26
C ASN A 16 47.05 5.76 -16.46
N ARG A 17 46.11 5.02 -15.86
CA ARG A 17 46.40 3.98 -14.85
C ARG A 17 45.66 2.66 -15.06
N GLY A 18 45.01 2.49 -16.20
CA GLY A 18 44.01 1.43 -16.37
C GLY A 18 42.73 1.81 -15.64
N GLY A 19 41.59 1.32 -16.11
CA GLY A 19 40.27 1.75 -15.64
C GLY A 19 39.23 1.68 -16.75
N PHE A 20 38.18 2.47 -16.65
CA PHE A 20 37.15 2.56 -17.68
C PHE A 20 37.69 3.24 -18.95
N PRO A 21 37.16 2.90 -20.13
CA PRO A 21 37.49 3.60 -21.37
C PRO A 21 37.19 5.10 -21.30
N VAL A 22 38.03 5.92 -21.94
CA VAL A 22 37.75 7.36 -22.15
C VAL A 22 36.38 7.54 -22.81
N GLY A 23 35.61 8.52 -22.35
CA GLY A 23 34.20 8.76 -22.73
C GLY A 23 33.18 8.04 -21.85
N THR A 24 33.61 7.12 -20.96
CA THR A 24 32.71 6.47 -20.01
C THR A 24 32.20 7.49 -19.00
N LYS A 25 30.88 7.47 -18.77
CA LYS A 25 30.21 8.30 -17.76
C LYS A 25 30.03 7.52 -16.46
N GLY A 26 30.26 8.20 -15.34
CA GLY A 26 30.09 7.65 -14.01
C GLY A 26 29.63 8.70 -13.00
N THR A 27 29.47 8.26 -11.75
CA THR A 27 29.13 9.13 -10.62
C THR A 27 30.20 9.02 -9.55
N ILE A 28 30.62 10.14 -8.97
CA ILE A 28 31.59 10.14 -7.86
C ILE A 28 30.90 9.59 -6.61
N ALA A 29 31.32 8.42 -6.14
CA ALA A 29 30.78 7.77 -4.95
C ALA A 29 31.51 8.18 -3.66
N LEU A 30 32.80 8.51 -3.75
CA LEU A 30 33.65 8.95 -2.64
C LEU A 30 34.66 10.00 -3.12
N ASP A 31 34.88 11.00 -2.26
CA ASP A 31 35.94 12.01 -2.33
C ASP A 31 36.74 11.89 -1.03
N GLU A 32 37.98 11.38 -1.11
CA GLU A 32 38.79 11.07 0.08
C GLU A 32 39.58 12.27 0.61
N GLY A 33 39.48 13.47 0.00
CA GLY A 33 39.96 14.73 0.60
C GLY A 33 41.45 14.87 0.93
N CYS A 34 42.28 13.83 0.74
CA CYS A 34 43.70 13.82 1.10
C CYS A 34 44.62 14.07 -0.11
N ILE A 35 45.76 14.69 0.16
CA ILE A 35 46.78 15.13 -0.80
C ILE A 35 47.20 13.97 -1.72
N GLY A 36 46.86 14.07 -3.01
CA GLY A 36 46.96 12.97 -4.01
C GLY A 36 45.60 12.52 -4.59
N ILE A 37 44.51 13.14 -4.12
CA ILE A 37 43.08 13.04 -4.46
C ILE A 37 42.77 12.17 -5.67
N ARG A 38 42.21 11.00 -5.38
CA ARG A 38 41.47 10.20 -6.36
C ARG A 38 40.00 10.21 -5.99
N TYR A 39 39.14 10.37 -6.99
CA TYR A 39 37.70 10.22 -6.89
C TYR A 39 37.33 8.78 -7.23
N LYS A 40 36.53 8.13 -6.37
CA LYS A 40 35.96 6.82 -6.69
C LYS A 40 34.78 7.03 -7.63
N VAL A 41 34.94 6.72 -8.90
CA VAL A 41 33.88 6.85 -9.91
C VAL A 41 33.24 5.49 -10.14
N VAL A 42 31.93 5.43 -10.00
CA VAL A 42 31.11 4.22 -10.23
C VAL A 42 30.36 4.36 -11.56
N ASN A 43 30.42 3.35 -12.42
CA ASN A 43 29.73 3.34 -13.72
C ASN A 43 28.30 2.76 -13.62
N SER A 44 27.60 2.64 -14.75
CA SER A 44 26.22 2.14 -14.80
C SER A 44 26.05 0.65 -14.46
N VAL A 45 27.12 -0.14 -14.46
CA VAL A 45 27.10 -1.56 -14.07
C VAL A 45 27.58 -1.77 -12.63
N ASN A 46 27.71 -0.70 -11.85
CA ASN A 46 28.16 -0.70 -10.46
C ASN A 46 29.61 -1.18 -10.27
N ASP A 47 30.42 -1.11 -11.33
CA ASP A 47 31.88 -1.26 -11.23
C ASP A 47 32.50 0.10 -10.87
N PHE A 48 33.69 0.10 -10.26
CA PHE A 48 34.35 1.33 -9.81
C PHE A 48 35.83 1.42 -10.16
N HIS A 49 36.30 2.65 -10.37
CA HIS A 49 37.72 2.93 -10.49
C HIS A 49 38.08 4.30 -9.90
N TRP A 50 39.36 4.52 -9.63
CA TRP A 50 39.87 5.72 -8.98
C TRP A 50 40.55 6.64 -9.99
N TYR A 51 40.09 7.90 -10.09
CA TYR A 51 40.60 8.88 -11.05
C TYR A 51 41.05 10.16 -10.36
N SER A 52 42.09 10.80 -10.87
CA SER A 52 42.46 12.17 -10.47
C SER A 52 41.46 13.19 -11.02
N ALA A 53 41.47 14.42 -10.48
CA ALA A 53 40.61 15.51 -10.98
C ALA A 53 40.84 15.80 -12.47
N GLU A 54 42.10 15.67 -12.92
CA GLU A 54 42.54 15.95 -14.29
C GLU A 54 42.03 14.91 -15.30
N GLU A 55 41.65 13.72 -14.85
CA GLU A 55 41.12 12.63 -15.66
C GLU A 55 39.59 12.70 -15.82
N LEU A 56 38.93 13.67 -15.17
CA LEU A 56 37.47 13.78 -15.10
C LEU A 56 36.98 15.11 -15.65
N LYS A 57 35.86 15.06 -16.38
CA LYS A 57 35.10 16.23 -16.81
C LYS A 57 33.70 16.18 -16.20
N LEU A 58 33.29 17.24 -15.51
CA LEU A 58 31.95 17.34 -14.96
C LEU A 58 30.91 17.30 -16.10
N CYS A 59 29.99 16.34 -16.03
CA CYS A 59 28.81 16.31 -16.89
C CYS A 59 27.83 17.36 -16.37
N VAL A 60 28.04 18.63 -16.73
CA VAL A 60 27.11 19.69 -16.35
C VAL A 60 25.74 19.33 -16.93
N PRO A 61 24.69 19.16 -16.11
CA PRO A 61 23.35 18.96 -16.63
C PRO A 61 23.01 20.15 -17.53
N ASN A 62 22.49 19.85 -18.73
CA ASN A 62 22.15 20.88 -19.71
C ASN A 62 21.22 21.91 -19.04
N LYS A 63 21.67 23.17 -18.91
CA LYS A 63 20.91 24.26 -18.28
C LYS A 63 19.50 24.39 -18.85
N GLN A 64 19.31 24.09 -20.14
CA GLN A 64 17.99 24.07 -20.76
C GLN A 64 17.08 22.98 -20.17
N ARG A 65 17.62 21.79 -19.89
CA ARG A 65 16.84 20.68 -19.32
C ARG A 65 16.42 20.95 -17.88
N ILE A 66 17.26 21.63 -17.09
CA ILE A 66 16.90 22.07 -15.73
C ILE A 66 15.74 23.06 -15.81
N LYS A 67 15.86 24.09 -16.66
CA LYS A 67 14.79 25.07 -16.86
C LYS A 67 13.47 24.42 -17.27
N THR A 68 13.48 23.47 -18.20
CA THR A 68 12.27 22.72 -18.60
C THR A 68 11.67 21.88 -17.47
N LEU A 69 12.50 21.33 -16.57
CA LEU A 69 12.00 20.58 -15.41
C LEU A 69 11.36 21.50 -14.38
N GLU A 70 11.95 22.67 -14.13
CA GLU A 70 11.40 23.68 -13.21
C GLU A 70 10.03 24.19 -13.70
N GLU A 71 9.92 24.54 -14.99
CA GLU A 71 8.65 24.96 -15.62
C GLU A 71 7.57 23.87 -15.48
N LYS A 72 7.94 22.59 -15.61
CA LYS A 72 6.99 21.47 -15.48
C LYS A 72 6.50 21.28 -14.05
N VAL A 73 7.38 21.45 -13.05
CA VAL A 73 7.01 21.33 -11.63
C VAL A 73 6.05 22.46 -11.24
N GLU A 74 6.28 23.68 -11.73
CA GLU A 74 5.41 24.83 -11.45
C GLU A 74 4.01 24.62 -12.06
N SER A 75 3.93 24.14 -13.30
CA SER A 75 2.65 23.80 -13.96
C SER A 75 1.86 22.73 -13.18
N GLN A 76 2.53 21.71 -12.63
CA GLN A 76 1.86 20.70 -11.81
C GLN A 76 1.35 21.27 -10.48
N GLY A 77 2.09 22.20 -9.86
CA GLY A 77 1.64 22.89 -8.64
C GLY A 77 0.37 23.70 -8.84
N GLN A 78 0.21 24.34 -10.00
CA GLN A 78 -1.00 25.08 -10.37
C GLN A 78 -2.21 24.14 -10.50
N ALA A 79 -2.07 23.02 -11.24
CA ALA A 79 -3.15 22.06 -11.41
C ALA A 79 -3.65 21.45 -10.08
N ILE A 80 -2.73 21.18 -9.14
CA ILE A 80 -3.10 20.69 -7.80
C ILE A 80 -3.89 21.76 -7.01
N SER A 81 -3.55 23.03 -7.18
CA SER A 81 -4.23 24.14 -6.49
C SER A 81 -5.66 24.32 -7.01
N GLU A 82 -5.88 24.19 -8.32
CA GLU A 82 -7.22 24.23 -8.92
C GLU A 82 -8.10 23.06 -8.45
N LEU A 83 -7.55 21.84 -8.40
CA LEU A 83 -8.28 20.67 -7.90
C LEU A 83 -8.71 20.83 -6.45
N LYS A 84 -7.88 21.43 -5.59
CA LYS A 84 -8.27 21.73 -4.21
C LYS A 84 -9.48 22.65 -4.13
N ILE A 85 -9.54 23.69 -4.97
CA ILE A 85 -10.70 24.62 -5.01
C ILE A 85 -11.97 23.88 -5.41
N ILE A 86 -11.90 23.02 -6.44
CA ILE A 86 -13.06 22.23 -6.89
C ILE A 86 -13.55 21.29 -5.79
N VAL A 87 -12.64 20.60 -5.10
CA VAL A 87 -12.99 19.71 -3.97
C VAL A 87 -13.63 20.50 -2.83
N GLU A 88 -13.11 21.70 -2.52
CA GLU A 88 -13.67 22.58 -1.49
C GLU A 88 -15.08 23.07 -1.87
N GLN A 89 -15.30 23.39 -3.15
CA GLN A 89 -16.61 23.81 -3.67
C GLN A 89 -17.62 22.66 -3.65
N LEU A 90 -17.20 21.44 -3.98
CA LEU A 90 -18.06 20.25 -3.90
C LEU A 90 -18.38 19.84 -2.46
N ARG A 91 -17.49 20.15 -1.50
CA ARG A 91 -17.71 19.89 -0.07
C ARG A 91 -18.60 20.92 0.61
N LYS A 92 -18.73 22.13 0.06
CA LYS A 92 -19.68 23.10 0.59
C LYS A 92 -21.09 22.68 0.16
N PRO A 93 -21.97 22.25 1.09
CA PRO A 93 -23.37 22.02 0.75
C PRO A 93 -23.93 23.32 0.18
N SER A 94 -24.42 23.27 -1.06
CA SER A 94 -24.93 24.43 -1.80
C SER A 94 -25.99 25.14 -0.96
N ALA A 95 -25.65 26.31 -0.41
CA ALA A 95 -26.47 27.09 0.51
C ALA A 95 -27.59 27.88 -0.22
N THR A 96 -28.20 27.28 -1.25
CA THR A 96 -29.31 27.90 -2.01
C THR A 96 -30.65 27.20 -1.77
N VAL A 97 -30.83 26.59 -0.60
CA VAL A 97 -32.14 26.17 -0.09
C VAL A 97 -32.25 26.61 1.37
N SER A 98 -32.23 27.93 1.59
CA SER A 98 -32.16 28.58 2.91
C SER A 98 -33.47 29.27 3.32
N THR A 99 -34.63 28.81 2.83
CA THR A 99 -35.95 29.30 3.26
C THR A 99 -37.03 28.23 3.28
N ALA A 100 -36.68 26.98 3.63
CA ALA A 100 -37.64 25.90 3.93
C ALA A 100 -37.26 25.19 5.25
N LEU A 101 -36.82 25.97 6.25
CA LEU A 101 -36.21 25.49 7.50
C LEU A 101 -37.23 25.10 8.59
N ASP A 102 -38.48 24.81 8.23
CA ASP A 102 -39.49 24.23 9.13
C ASP A 102 -39.98 22.82 8.73
N GLU A 103 -39.53 22.28 7.60
CA GLU A 103 -39.67 20.86 7.28
C GLU A 103 -38.36 20.14 7.58
N VAL A 104 -38.18 19.86 8.88
CA VAL A 104 -37.09 19.03 9.41
C VAL A 104 -36.94 17.80 8.55
N ALA A 105 -35.75 17.60 7.95
CA ALA A 105 -35.40 16.43 7.16
C ALA A 105 -35.95 15.15 7.83
N GLU A 106 -37.00 14.60 7.22
CA GLU A 106 -37.69 13.42 7.74
C GLU A 106 -36.78 12.19 7.74
N THR A 107 -35.66 12.25 7.02
CA THR A 107 -34.67 11.18 6.91
C THR A 107 -33.24 11.68 7.12
N VAL A 108 -32.38 10.78 7.60
CA VAL A 108 -30.95 11.02 7.83
C VAL A 108 -30.12 9.78 7.53
N GLU A 109 -28.94 9.96 6.93
CA GLU A 109 -27.97 8.89 6.71
C GLU A 109 -26.93 8.88 7.84
N PHE A 110 -26.71 7.70 8.44
CA PHE A 110 -25.71 7.49 9.49
C PHE A 110 -25.07 6.11 9.32
N ASN A 111 -23.74 6.07 9.20
CA ASN A 111 -22.97 4.85 8.95
C ASN A 111 -23.50 4.01 7.77
N GLY A 112 -23.87 4.66 6.65
CA GLY A 112 -24.36 4.00 5.44
C GLY A 112 -25.77 3.42 5.55
N ALA A 113 -26.52 3.75 6.60
CA ALA A 113 -27.92 3.38 6.76
C ALA A 113 -28.81 4.62 6.82
N ASN A 114 -30.00 4.53 6.22
CA ASN A 114 -31.02 5.57 6.28
C ASN A 114 -31.92 5.37 7.50
N TYR A 115 -32.22 6.46 8.19
CA TYR A 115 -33.14 6.51 9.32
C TYR A 115 -34.21 7.56 9.04
N ARG A 116 -35.44 7.34 9.52
CA ARG A 116 -36.55 8.27 9.44
C ARG A 116 -36.93 8.77 10.83
N LYS A 117 -37.30 10.04 10.94
CA LYS A 117 -37.78 10.64 12.18
C LYS A 117 -39.11 9.99 12.59
N VAL A 118 -39.24 9.61 13.86
CA VAL A 118 -40.45 8.98 14.40
C VAL A 118 -40.88 9.65 15.71
N SER A 119 -42.19 9.69 15.96
CA SER A 119 -42.76 10.24 17.19
C SER A 119 -43.13 9.12 18.17
N ARG A 120 -42.13 8.45 18.73
CA ARG A 120 -42.29 7.39 19.75
C ARG A 120 -41.13 7.38 20.75
N LYS A 121 -41.26 6.61 21.84
CA LYS A 121 -40.14 6.35 22.76
C LYS A 121 -38.98 5.67 22.03
N VAL A 122 -37.76 6.03 22.43
CA VAL A 122 -36.53 5.45 21.89
C VAL A 122 -36.44 3.95 22.21
N LYS A 123 -35.91 3.16 21.27
CA LYS A 123 -35.56 1.74 21.47
C LYS A 123 -34.13 1.47 21.01
N HIS A 124 -33.57 0.33 21.42
CA HIS A 124 -32.26 -0.12 20.96
C HIS A 124 -32.19 -0.16 19.43
N GLY A 125 -31.10 0.38 18.86
CA GLY A 125 -30.89 0.46 17.41
C GLY A 125 -31.50 1.68 16.72
N ASP A 126 -32.23 2.54 17.44
CA ASP A 126 -32.57 3.88 16.95
C ASP A 126 -31.34 4.81 16.98
N LEU A 127 -31.47 5.99 16.35
CA LEU A 127 -30.63 7.15 16.63
C LEU A 127 -31.43 8.18 17.42
N ILE A 128 -30.73 8.93 18.27
CA ILE A 128 -31.29 10.09 18.95
C ILE A 128 -30.49 11.34 18.67
N MET A 129 -31.16 12.48 18.75
CA MET A 129 -30.57 13.81 18.65
C MET A 129 -31.23 14.71 19.69
N PHE A 130 -30.41 15.53 20.36
CA PHE A 130 -30.87 16.53 21.32
C PHE A 130 -30.80 17.92 20.69
N PRO A 131 -31.93 18.54 20.31
CA PRO A 131 -31.92 19.89 19.73
C PRO A 131 -31.50 20.95 20.75
N LYS A 132 -31.82 20.70 22.02
CA LYS A 132 -31.44 21.54 23.16
C LYS A 132 -30.84 20.64 24.23
N VAL A 133 -29.67 21.03 24.70
CA VAL A 133 -28.92 20.33 25.75
C VAL A 133 -28.84 21.27 26.94
N HIS A 134 -29.08 20.76 28.15
CA HIS A 134 -28.96 21.55 29.38
C HIS A 134 -27.49 21.89 29.65
N GLU A 135 -27.19 23.06 30.23
CA GLU A 135 -25.80 23.52 30.45
C GLU A 135 -24.95 22.55 31.28
N SER A 136 -25.58 21.76 32.14
CA SER A 136 -24.91 20.73 32.94
C SER A 136 -24.45 19.49 32.14
N TRP A 137 -24.78 19.40 30.85
CA TRP A 137 -24.44 18.29 29.95
C TRP A 137 -23.34 18.72 28.97
N ALA A 138 -22.20 19.18 29.50
CA ALA A 138 -21.07 19.66 28.71
C ALA A 138 -20.47 18.60 27.76
N ALA A 139 -20.76 17.32 27.99
CA ALA A 139 -20.30 16.20 27.18
C ALA A 139 -21.26 15.81 26.04
N ILE A 140 -22.32 16.59 25.78
CA ILE A 140 -23.28 16.31 24.70
C ILE A 140 -23.41 17.53 23.80
N THR A 141 -23.05 17.34 22.54
CA THR A 141 -23.14 18.36 21.51
C THR A 141 -24.59 18.45 20.98
N PRO A 142 -25.23 19.64 21.03
CA PRO A 142 -26.55 19.84 20.43
C PRO A 142 -26.58 19.45 18.94
N ASN A 143 -27.68 18.85 18.50
CA ASN A 143 -27.90 18.37 17.12
C ASN A 143 -26.94 17.27 16.62
N LYS A 144 -26.12 16.68 17.49
CA LYS A 144 -25.35 15.47 17.15
C LYS A 144 -26.23 14.22 17.27
N LEU A 145 -26.02 13.27 16.35
CA LEU A 145 -26.68 11.96 16.36
C LEU A 145 -25.90 10.99 17.25
N TYR A 146 -26.63 10.26 18.08
CA TYR A 146 -26.09 9.24 18.97
C TYR A 146 -26.80 7.90 18.74
N PRO A 147 -26.07 6.80 18.55
CA PRO A 147 -26.67 5.47 18.45
C PRO A 147 -27.17 5.02 19.82
N VAL A 148 -28.37 4.46 19.84
CA VAL A 148 -28.99 3.98 21.07
C VAL A 148 -28.53 2.56 21.37
N ILE A 149 -27.92 2.40 22.53
CA ILE A 149 -27.46 1.13 23.09
C ILE A 149 -28.41 0.66 24.20
N ASP A 150 -28.37 -0.63 24.51
CA ASP A 150 -29.01 -1.16 25.72
C ASP A 150 -28.07 -0.96 26.90
N ARG A 151 -28.59 -0.34 27.96
CA ARG A 151 -27.88 -0.10 29.22
C ARG A 151 -28.72 -0.63 30.37
N ALA A 152 -28.39 -1.83 30.82
CA ALA A 152 -29.06 -2.51 31.95
C ALA A 152 -30.59 -2.58 31.78
N GLY A 153 -31.07 -2.84 30.55
CA GLY A 153 -32.50 -2.93 30.24
C GLY A 153 -33.19 -1.60 29.96
N ALA A 154 -32.44 -0.50 29.89
CA ALA A 154 -32.93 0.82 29.53
C ALA A 154 -32.20 1.37 28.28
N ALA A 155 -32.87 2.22 27.52
CA ALA A 155 -32.24 2.91 26.40
C ALA A 155 -31.15 3.87 26.90
N GLY A 156 -29.93 3.69 26.42
CA GLY A 156 -28.78 4.54 26.68
C GLY A 156 -28.03 4.93 25.41
N PHE A 157 -27.00 5.75 25.55
CA PHE A 157 -26.07 6.13 24.49
C PHE A 157 -24.71 6.49 25.08
N LEU A 158 -23.69 6.64 24.24
CA LEU A 158 -22.36 7.11 24.63
C LEU A 158 -22.25 8.59 24.29
N ASP A 159 -21.88 9.42 25.27
CA ASP A 159 -21.69 10.85 25.07
C ASP A 159 -20.37 11.17 24.32
N ASP A 160 -20.01 12.44 24.20
CA ASP A 160 -18.80 12.87 23.47
C ASP A 160 -17.50 12.45 24.17
N THR A 161 -17.57 12.03 25.43
CA THR A 161 -16.46 11.48 26.22
C THR A 161 -16.48 9.96 26.31
N ASN A 162 -17.39 9.31 25.57
CA ASN A 162 -17.63 7.87 25.58
C ASN A 162 -18.17 7.35 26.93
N CYS A 163 -18.80 8.22 27.74
CA CYS A 163 -19.46 7.85 28.97
C CYS A 163 -20.90 7.37 28.68
N PRO A 164 -21.31 6.18 29.18
CA PRO A 164 -22.67 5.70 28.98
C PRO A 164 -23.68 6.52 29.79
N ILE A 165 -24.71 7.01 29.12
CA ILE A 165 -25.80 7.84 29.67
C ILE A 165 -27.16 7.20 29.35
N ASN A 166 -28.09 7.24 30.30
CA ASN A 166 -29.49 6.83 30.04
C ASN A 166 -30.20 7.96 29.31
N VAL A 167 -30.96 7.64 28.25
CA VAL A 167 -31.67 8.65 27.46
C VAL A 167 -32.65 9.46 28.32
N TYR A 168 -33.36 8.79 29.24
CA TYR A 168 -34.36 9.42 30.12
C TYR A 168 -33.95 9.46 31.61
N GLY A 169 -32.76 8.97 31.97
CA GLY A 169 -32.47 8.60 33.36
C GLY A 169 -31.85 9.67 34.24
N ILE A 170 -31.59 10.88 33.73
CA ILE A 170 -30.66 11.80 34.42
C ILE A 170 -31.34 13.05 35.02
N TYR A 171 -32.55 13.46 34.61
CA TYR A 171 -33.28 14.57 35.25
C TYR A 171 -34.80 14.41 35.20
N LYS A 172 -35.47 14.69 36.33
CA LYS A 172 -36.94 14.69 36.54
C LYS A 172 -37.74 15.72 35.70
N GLY A 173 -37.22 16.16 34.56
CA GLY A 173 -37.86 17.13 33.66
C GLY A 173 -37.84 16.73 32.18
N TYR A 174 -37.18 15.62 31.83
CA TYR A 174 -37.04 15.11 30.45
C TYR A 174 -37.84 13.80 30.24
N ASP A 175 -38.83 13.54 31.10
CA ASP A 175 -39.74 12.40 30.93
C ASP A 175 -40.64 12.54 29.68
N ASP A 176 -40.63 13.69 29.01
CA ASP A 176 -41.38 13.93 27.78
C ASP A 176 -40.54 13.61 26.52
N VAL A 177 -41.12 12.76 25.68
CA VAL A 177 -40.63 12.35 24.36
C VAL A 177 -40.36 13.56 23.45
N ALA A 178 -41.02 14.70 23.71
CA ALA A 178 -40.85 15.94 22.94
C ALA A 178 -39.42 16.55 22.95
N SER A 179 -38.60 16.17 23.93
CA SER A 179 -37.26 16.74 24.11
C SER A 179 -36.15 16.06 23.30
N VAL A 180 -36.40 14.84 22.81
CA VAL A 180 -35.44 14.01 22.07
C VAL A 180 -36.01 13.69 20.71
N VAL A 181 -35.26 14.00 19.65
CA VAL A 181 -35.63 13.59 18.29
C VAL A 181 -35.14 12.17 18.08
N VAL A 182 -36.08 11.26 17.79
CA VAL A 182 -35.78 9.84 17.56
C VAL A 182 -35.84 9.55 16.06
N TYR A 183 -34.83 8.86 15.55
CA TYR A 183 -34.81 8.33 14.20
C TYR A 183 -34.79 6.80 14.23
N GLU A 184 -35.82 6.20 13.64
CA GLU A 184 -35.90 4.76 13.43
C GLU A 184 -35.20 4.40 12.13
N ARG A 185 -34.41 3.33 12.11
CA ARG A 185 -33.82 2.84 10.88
C ARG A 185 -34.94 2.58 9.86
N SER A 186 -34.86 3.23 8.70
CA SER A 186 -35.75 2.94 7.58
C SER A 186 -35.41 1.54 7.12
N VAL A 187 -36.20 0.57 7.57
CA VAL A 187 -36.24 -0.75 6.94
C VAL A 187 -36.80 -0.44 5.55
N ALA A 188 -35.92 -0.36 4.54
CA ALA A 188 -36.37 -0.33 3.16
C ALA A 188 -37.46 -1.39 3.05
N GLU A 189 -38.65 -1.00 2.58
CA GLU A 189 -39.78 -1.91 2.44
C GLU A 189 -39.24 -3.23 1.93
N GLN A 190 -39.45 -4.28 2.71
CA GLN A 190 -39.14 -5.62 2.28
C GLN A 190 -40.12 -5.93 1.15
N THR A 191 -39.86 -5.42 -0.06
CA THR A 191 -40.24 -6.10 -1.29
C THR A 191 -39.87 -7.55 -1.06
N GLN A 192 -40.87 -8.43 -1.11
CA GLN A 192 -40.76 -9.86 -0.90
C GLN A 192 -39.35 -10.36 -1.19
N PHE A 193 -38.66 -10.77 -0.12
CA PHE A 193 -37.30 -11.29 -0.15
C PHE A 193 -37.24 -12.49 -1.10
N TYR A 194 -36.94 -12.25 -2.37
CA TYR A 194 -35.96 -13.13 -3.01
C TYR A 194 -34.69 -12.93 -2.18
N PRO A 195 -34.03 -14.00 -1.69
CA PRO A 195 -32.73 -13.84 -1.05
C PRO A 195 -31.87 -13.04 -2.03
N VAL A 196 -31.56 -11.80 -1.67
CA VAL A 196 -30.57 -11.01 -2.41
C VAL A 196 -29.35 -11.91 -2.42
N PRO A 197 -28.92 -12.42 -3.59
CA PRO A 197 -27.74 -13.25 -3.65
C PRO A 197 -26.66 -12.50 -2.87
N PRO A 198 -25.97 -13.15 -1.91
CA PRO A 198 -24.94 -12.47 -1.13
C PRO A 198 -24.09 -11.68 -2.11
N ALA A 199 -23.93 -10.37 -1.85
CA ALA A 199 -23.17 -9.51 -2.73
C ALA A 199 -21.87 -10.23 -3.08
N PRO A 200 -21.46 -10.28 -4.36
CA PRO A 200 -20.29 -11.05 -4.77
C PRO A 200 -19.15 -10.74 -3.81
N GLN A 201 -18.73 -11.72 -3.02
CA GLN A 201 -17.65 -11.51 -2.07
C GLN A 201 -16.45 -11.06 -2.90
N LYS A 202 -15.92 -9.89 -2.57
CA LYS A 202 -14.71 -9.40 -3.23
C LYS A 202 -13.64 -10.49 -3.07
N PRO A 203 -13.02 -10.96 -4.16
CA PRO A 203 -12.02 -12.00 -4.07
C PRO A 203 -10.90 -11.56 -3.12
N ASP A 204 -10.49 -12.49 -2.26
CA ASP A 204 -9.42 -12.34 -1.29
C ASP A 204 -8.09 -11.95 -1.99
N ALA A 205 -7.22 -11.19 -1.33
CA ALA A 205 -6.01 -10.68 -1.98
C ALA A 205 -5.09 -11.82 -2.42
N ASN A 206 -5.03 -12.90 -1.64
CA ASN A 206 -4.31 -14.13 -1.98
C ASN A 206 -4.86 -14.84 -3.23
N VAL A 207 -6.18 -14.81 -3.44
CA VAL A 207 -6.81 -15.36 -4.66
C VAL A 207 -6.40 -14.52 -5.87
N LEU A 208 -6.48 -13.19 -5.76
CA LEU A 208 -6.08 -12.29 -6.84
C LEU A 208 -4.57 -12.38 -7.14
N ARG A 209 -3.75 -12.57 -6.10
CA ARG A 209 -2.31 -12.83 -6.23
C ARG A 209 -2.05 -14.12 -7.01
N ALA A 210 -2.75 -15.20 -6.66
CA ALA A 210 -2.64 -16.48 -7.34
C ALA A 210 -3.00 -16.37 -8.83
N GLU A 211 -4.09 -15.67 -9.14
CA GLU A 211 -4.52 -15.42 -10.52
C GLU A 211 -3.46 -14.65 -11.31
N ALA A 212 -2.84 -13.62 -10.71
CA ALA A 212 -1.77 -12.86 -11.35
C ALA A 212 -0.53 -13.73 -11.63
N ILE A 213 -0.14 -14.59 -10.67
CA ILE A 213 0.97 -15.55 -10.84
C ILE A 213 0.66 -16.55 -11.95
N GLU A 214 -0.56 -17.10 -12.02
CA GLU A 214 -0.96 -18.04 -13.07
C GLU A 214 -1.00 -17.37 -14.45
N LYS A 215 -1.47 -16.12 -14.55
CA LYS A 215 -1.39 -15.32 -15.79
C LYS A 215 0.07 -15.09 -16.21
N ALA A 216 0.95 -14.77 -15.25
CA ALA A 216 2.37 -14.58 -15.50
C ALA A 216 3.04 -15.85 -16.04
N LYS A 217 2.80 -17.01 -15.43
CA LYS A 217 3.27 -18.30 -15.92
C LYS A 217 2.79 -18.58 -17.35
N LYS A 218 1.50 -18.34 -17.62
CA LYS A 218 0.92 -18.50 -18.97
C LYS A 218 1.59 -17.58 -20.00
N LEU A 219 1.88 -16.33 -19.63
CA LEU A 219 2.60 -15.40 -20.51
C LEU A 219 4.00 -15.93 -20.84
N VAL A 220 4.78 -16.29 -19.83
CA VAL A 220 6.15 -16.82 -20.04
C VAL A 220 6.13 -18.08 -20.91
N LYS A 221 5.17 -18.98 -20.68
CA LYS A 221 4.98 -20.21 -21.48
C LYS A 221 4.73 -19.94 -22.97
N ARG A 222 4.06 -18.85 -23.33
CA ARG A 222 3.86 -18.46 -24.76
C ARG A 222 5.19 -18.24 -25.48
N PHE A 223 6.26 -17.94 -24.76
CA PHE A 223 7.59 -17.70 -25.29
C PHE A 223 8.58 -18.84 -25.03
N GLU A 224 8.11 -20.00 -24.57
CA GLU A 224 8.96 -21.18 -24.27
C GLU A 224 9.73 -21.70 -25.49
N LYS A 225 9.19 -21.51 -26.71
CA LYS A 225 9.90 -21.82 -27.96
C LYS A 225 10.96 -20.78 -28.37
N SER A 226 10.98 -19.63 -27.71
CA SER A 226 12.02 -18.62 -27.91
C SER A 226 13.26 -19.01 -27.11
N LEU A 227 14.45 -18.69 -27.62
CA LEU A 227 15.72 -18.86 -26.89
C LEU A 227 15.89 -17.77 -25.83
N ILE A 228 14.95 -17.70 -24.88
CA ILE A 228 14.98 -16.75 -23.77
C ILE A 228 15.54 -17.45 -22.54
N HIS A 229 16.65 -16.94 -22.04
CA HIS A 229 17.29 -17.36 -20.80
C HIS A 229 17.00 -16.35 -19.69
N PHE A 230 16.82 -16.84 -18.47
CA PHE A 230 16.61 -16.00 -17.30
C PHE A 230 17.82 -16.02 -16.39
N VAL A 231 18.28 -14.84 -15.98
CA VAL A 231 19.29 -14.66 -14.94
C VAL A 231 18.62 -14.01 -13.75
N ILE A 232 18.69 -14.66 -12.58
CA ILE A 232 18.10 -14.18 -11.33
C ILE A 232 19.23 -13.71 -10.43
N THR A 233 19.16 -12.45 -9.98
CA THR A 233 20.12 -11.89 -9.03
C THR A 233 19.36 -11.13 -7.95
N ASP A 234 19.36 -11.67 -6.73
CA ASP A 234 18.61 -11.09 -5.61
C ASP A 234 17.13 -10.86 -6.03
N ARG A 235 16.60 -9.64 -5.93
CA ARG A 235 15.21 -9.29 -6.28
C ARG A 235 15.05 -8.81 -7.72
N LYS A 236 15.96 -9.21 -8.61
CA LYS A 236 16.00 -8.83 -10.03
C LYS A 236 15.96 -10.06 -10.93
N VAL A 237 15.13 -9.98 -11.96
CA VAL A 237 15.03 -11.00 -13.03
C VAL A 237 15.43 -10.35 -14.34
N ILE A 238 16.36 -10.96 -15.08
CA ILE A 238 16.82 -10.52 -16.38
C ILE A 238 16.43 -11.57 -17.41
N ALA A 239 15.68 -11.19 -18.44
CA ALA A 239 15.39 -12.03 -19.60
C ALA A 239 16.36 -11.68 -20.73
N ILE A 240 17.04 -12.69 -21.29
CA ILE A 240 18.03 -12.56 -22.37
C ILE A 240 17.54 -13.41 -23.53
N GLU A 241 17.21 -12.80 -24.66
CA GLU A 241 16.91 -13.50 -25.91
C GLU A 241 18.18 -13.68 -26.73
N GLN A 242 18.41 -14.90 -27.21
CA GLN A 242 19.55 -15.26 -28.04
C GLN A 242 19.13 -15.69 -29.45
N TYR A 243 20.04 -15.56 -30.40
CA TYR A 243 19.97 -16.25 -31.68
C TYR A 243 20.42 -17.72 -31.52
N LYS A 244 20.21 -18.53 -32.56
CA LYS A 244 20.61 -19.96 -32.54
C LYS A 244 22.12 -20.17 -32.39
N ASP A 245 22.92 -19.17 -32.75
CA ASP A 245 24.38 -19.18 -32.62
C ASP A 245 24.86 -18.75 -31.22
N GLY A 246 23.94 -18.44 -30.30
CA GLY A 246 24.24 -18.00 -28.92
C GLY A 246 24.49 -16.50 -28.78
N SER A 247 24.52 -15.73 -29.87
CA SER A 247 24.65 -14.27 -29.80
C SER A 247 23.40 -13.63 -29.19
N ILE A 248 23.58 -12.55 -28.42
CA ILE A 248 22.47 -11.87 -27.73
C ILE A 248 21.68 -11.03 -28.74
N LYS A 249 20.39 -11.36 -28.88
CA LYS A 249 19.43 -10.61 -29.68
C LYS A 249 18.84 -9.42 -28.93
N GLY A 250 18.62 -9.58 -27.62
CA GLY A 250 18.09 -8.54 -26.77
C GLY A 250 17.98 -8.97 -25.32
N PHE A 251 17.80 -8.02 -24.42
CA PHE A 251 17.56 -8.30 -23.02
C PHE A 251 16.66 -7.24 -22.39
N ALA A 252 15.96 -7.62 -21.31
CA ALA A 252 15.24 -6.71 -20.45
C ALA A 252 15.28 -7.21 -19.01
N HIS A 253 14.91 -6.35 -18.06
CA HIS A 253 14.92 -6.72 -16.65
C HIS A 253 13.66 -6.25 -15.93
N ALA A 254 13.30 -6.99 -14.89
CA ALA A 254 12.34 -6.63 -13.87
C ALA A 254 13.08 -6.53 -12.53
N LYS A 255 12.83 -5.46 -11.78
CA LYS A 255 13.35 -5.30 -10.42
C LYS A 255 12.14 -5.11 -9.50
N CYS A 256 12.02 -5.97 -8.50
CA CYS A 256 10.99 -5.86 -7.49
C CYS A 256 11.29 -4.65 -6.58
N HIS A 257 10.27 -3.88 -6.22
CA HIS A 257 10.41 -2.81 -5.24
C HIS A 257 10.81 -3.41 -3.88
N PRO A 258 11.70 -2.79 -3.09
CA PRO A 258 12.09 -3.30 -1.77
C PRO A 258 10.89 -3.61 -0.86
N ASP A 259 9.84 -2.79 -0.94
CA ASP A 259 8.65 -2.91 -0.10
C ASP A 259 7.58 -3.89 -0.64
N ASN A 260 7.78 -4.44 -1.84
CA ASN A 260 6.85 -5.43 -2.40
C ASN A 260 7.25 -6.84 -1.95
N VAL A 261 6.41 -7.84 -2.19
CA VAL A 261 6.77 -9.26 -2.06
C VAL A 261 7.34 -9.75 -3.39
N PHE A 262 8.55 -10.31 -3.35
CA PHE A 262 9.19 -10.86 -4.54
C PHE A 262 8.47 -12.14 -5.01
N ASN A 263 8.24 -12.25 -6.31
CA ASN A 263 7.77 -13.48 -6.94
C ASN A 263 8.56 -13.71 -8.23
N LEU A 264 9.19 -14.87 -8.37
CA LEU A 264 9.99 -15.18 -9.55
C LEU A 264 9.17 -15.19 -10.84
N ASP A 265 7.95 -15.73 -10.83
CA ASP A 265 7.14 -15.88 -12.05
C ASP A 265 6.61 -14.52 -12.53
N LEU A 266 6.17 -13.64 -11.61
CA LEU A 266 5.86 -12.24 -11.94
C LEU A 266 7.09 -11.51 -12.49
N GLY A 267 8.26 -11.69 -11.87
CA GLY A 267 9.51 -11.10 -12.34
C GLY A 267 9.89 -11.54 -13.75
N LYS A 268 9.75 -12.84 -14.05
CA LYS A 268 9.95 -13.39 -15.40
C LYS A 268 8.94 -12.81 -16.40
N ALA A 269 7.65 -12.74 -16.05
CA ALA A 269 6.62 -12.18 -16.91
C ALA A 269 6.87 -10.71 -17.25
N ILE A 270 7.22 -9.88 -16.27
CA ILE A 270 7.57 -8.46 -16.48
C ILE A 270 8.82 -8.35 -17.38
N ALA A 271 9.86 -9.14 -17.11
CA ALA A 271 11.09 -9.10 -17.91
C ALA A 271 10.83 -9.52 -19.37
N VAL A 272 10.07 -10.58 -19.61
CA VAL A 272 9.66 -11.02 -20.96
C VAL A 272 8.77 -10.00 -21.64
N GLY A 273 7.76 -9.48 -20.94
CA GLY A 273 6.84 -8.49 -21.51
C GLY A 273 7.58 -7.23 -21.95
N ARG A 274 8.50 -6.70 -21.13
CA ARG A 274 9.37 -5.57 -21.51
C ARG A 274 10.27 -5.89 -22.70
N LEU A 275 10.90 -7.07 -22.73
CA LEU A 275 11.72 -7.54 -23.86
C LEU A 275 10.91 -7.61 -25.16
N LYS A 276 9.64 -8.03 -25.07
CA LYS A 276 8.71 -8.16 -26.20
C LYS A 276 7.85 -6.92 -26.46
N LYS A 277 8.09 -5.83 -25.72
CA LYS A 277 7.32 -4.56 -25.79
C LYS A 277 5.81 -4.75 -25.59
N LEU A 278 5.43 -5.65 -24.68
CA LEU A 278 4.06 -5.85 -24.24
C LEU A 278 3.75 -4.96 -23.03
N ASP A 279 2.48 -4.66 -22.82
CA ASP A 279 2.02 -4.07 -21.57
C ASP A 279 2.16 -5.09 -20.44
N VAL A 280 2.78 -4.65 -19.33
CA VAL A 280 3.06 -5.47 -18.14
C VAL A 280 2.46 -4.86 -16.87
N THR A 281 1.62 -3.83 -17.02
CA THR A 281 1.03 -3.07 -15.89
C THR A 281 0.29 -3.98 -14.91
N GLU A 282 -0.36 -5.04 -15.40
CA GLU A 282 -1.06 -6.01 -14.53
C GLU A 282 -0.11 -6.78 -13.58
N PHE A 283 1.13 -7.03 -14.00
CA PHE A 283 2.13 -7.76 -13.20
C PHE A 283 2.93 -6.81 -12.31
N GLU A 284 3.21 -5.59 -12.78
CA GLU A 284 3.90 -4.56 -12.00
C GLU A 284 3.08 -4.12 -10.79
N ASN A 285 1.75 -4.06 -10.95
CA ASN A 285 0.80 -3.71 -9.91
C ASN A 285 0.08 -4.94 -9.33
N ALA A 286 0.69 -6.12 -9.43
CA ALA A 286 0.12 -7.32 -8.83
C ALA A 286 -0.10 -7.09 -7.33
N ILE A 287 -1.32 -7.41 -6.87
CA ILE A 287 -1.76 -7.28 -5.48
C ILE A 287 -0.74 -7.97 -4.56
N GLN A 288 -0.49 -7.41 -3.38
CA GLN A 288 0.36 -8.03 -2.37
C GLN A 288 -0.46 -9.02 -1.54
N PRO A 289 0.13 -10.15 -1.09
CA PRO A 289 -0.56 -11.04 -0.16
C PRO A 289 -0.86 -10.30 1.16
N ASP A 290 -2.02 -10.58 1.73
CA ASP A 290 -2.51 -9.99 2.99
C ASP A 290 -2.58 -11.01 4.14
N GLY A 291 -2.16 -12.25 3.89
CA GLY A 291 -2.04 -13.30 4.88
C GLY A 291 -0.99 -14.33 4.48
N TRP A 292 -0.60 -15.19 5.43
CA TRP A 292 0.38 -16.22 5.13
C TRP A 292 -0.22 -17.40 4.41
N VAL A 293 0.58 -17.95 3.52
CA VAL A 293 0.34 -19.25 2.92
C VAL A 293 1.62 -20.08 2.94
N VAL A 294 1.46 -21.40 2.90
CA VAL A 294 2.59 -22.35 2.86
C VAL A 294 3.50 -22.01 1.68
N GLY A 295 4.82 -22.03 1.92
CA GLY A 295 5.86 -21.80 0.93
C GLY A 295 6.32 -20.35 0.78
N GLN A 296 5.69 -19.39 1.45
CA GLN A 296 6.21 -18.03 1.57
C GLN A 296 7.49 -17.98 2.40
N ILE A 297 8.30 -16.94 2.18
CA ILE A 297 9.47 -16.60 2.97
C ILE A 297 9.20 -15.28 3.69
N VAL A 298 9.39 -15.29 5.01
CA VAL A 298 9.22 -14.13 5.89
C VAL A 298 10.55 -13.74 6.53
N THR A 299 10.63 -12.51 7.03
CA THR A 299 11.79 -12.03 7.79
C THR A 299 11.40 -11.65 9.21
N VAL A 300 12.33 -11.85 10.15
CA VAL A 300 12.18 -11.45 11.56
C VAL A 300 13.19 -10.34 11.87
N GLU A 301 12.79 -9.36 12.68
CA GLU A 301 13.65 -8.25 13.09
C GLU A 301 14.94 -8.74 13.74
N LYS A 302 16.03 -8.03 13.43
CA LYS A 302 17.40 -8.44 13.75
C LYS A 302 17.71 -8.48 15.26
N ASP A 303 16.92 -7.77 16.06
CA ASP A 303 17.21 -7.51 17.47
C ASP A 303 16.47 -8.47 18.43
N ARG A 304 15.73 -9.45 17.91
CA ARG A 304 15.12 -10.48 18.74
C ARG A 304 16.17 -11.55 19.09
N ALA A 305 16.66 -11.49 20.33
CA ALA A 305 17.69 -12.38 20.88
C ALA A 305 17.35 -13.88 20.77
N GLU A 306 16.08 -14.22 20.54
CA GLU A 306 15.56 -15.59 20.45
C GLU A 306 15.71 -16.21 19.04
N HIS A 307 16.07 -15.42 18.02
CA HIS A 307 16.16 -15.87 16.64
C HIS A 307 17.61 -15.95 16.15
N ARG A 308 18.02 -17.14 15.67
CA ARG A 308 19.37 -17.38 15.12
C ARG A 308 19.53 -17.01 13.65
N GLU A 309 18.42 -16.94 12.89
CA GLU A 309 18.40 -16.49 11.50
C GLU A 309 17.29 -15.47 11.29
N PHE A 310 17.40 -14.66 10.24
CA PHE A 310 16.51 -13.54 9.95
C PHE A 310 15.50 -13.83 8.84
N ILE A 311 15.51 -15.04 8.28
CA ILE A 311 14.72 -15.45 7.12
C ILE A 311 14.17 -16.85 7.37
N TYR A 312 12.86 -17.03 7.15
CA TYR A 312 12.15 -18.26 7.44
C TYR A 312 11.20 -18.64 6.31
N ARG A 313 11.04 -19.94 6.06
CA ARG A 313 9.98 -20.46 5.18
C ARG A 313 8.77 -20.87 6.01
N VAL A 314 7.59 -20.54 5.51
CA VAL A 314 6.30 -20.99 6.06
C VAL A 314 6.01 -22.41 5.61
N ASP A 315 5.91 -23.38 6.52
CA ASP A 315 5.62 -24.79 6.15
C ASP A 315 4.19 -25.23 6.48
N SER A 316 3.56 -24.62 7.49
CA SER A 316 2.15 -24.86 7.82
C SER A 316 1.53 -23.59 8.43
N VAL A 317 0.23 -23.42 8.21
CA VAL A 317 -0.60 -22.37 8.80
C VAL A 317 -1.77 -23.07 9.49
N THR A 318 -1.99 -22.82 10.77
CA THR A 318 -3.07 -23.45 11.55
C THR A 318 -4.01 -22.39 12.12
N GLU A 319 -5.32 -22.62 12.00
CA GLU A 319 -6.35 -21.67 12.46
C GLU A 319 -6.45 -21.57 13.98
N GLN A 320 -6.04 -22.61 14.72
CA GLN A 320 -6.35 -22.75 16.14
C GLN A 320 -5.43 -21.98 17.08
N SER A 321 -4.34 -21.36 16.59
CA SER A 321 -3.43 -20.58 17.46
C SER A 321 -2.53 -19.56 16.75
N SER A 322 -2.74 -19.25 15.47
CA SER A 322 -1.80 -18.42 14.68
C SER A 322 -0.38 -19.01 14.62
N ASN A 323 -0.21 -20.30 14.90
CA ASN A 323 1.11 -20.90 14.99
C ASN A 323 1.70 -21.10 13.59
N LEU A 324 2.78 -20.38 13.32
CA LEU A 324 3.61 -20.50 12.14
C LEU A 324 4.73 -21.50 12.43
N THR A 325 4.70 -22.70 11.85
CA THR A 325 5.87 -23.59 11.95
C THR A 325 6.91 -23.15 10.92
N MET A 326 8.01 -22.57 11.41
CA MET A 326 9.11 -22.07 10.57
C MET A 326 10.29 -23.04 10.54
N LEU A 327 10.70 -23.57 9.38
CA LEU A 327 11.96 -24.31 9.24
C LEU A 327 13.07 -23.40 8.67
N PHE A 328 14.25 -23.41 9.31
CA PHE A 328 15.46 -22.72 8.86
C PHE A 328 16.00 -23.27 7.52
N TYR A 329 16.77 -22.44 6.80
CA TYR A 329 17.49 -22.80 5.57
C TYR A 329 18.85 -23.48 5.91
N PRO A 330 19.47 -24.23 4.98
CA PRO A 330 19.56 -25.69 5.07
C PRO A 330 20.51 -26.21 6.19
N GLY A 331 19.96 -26.83 7.25
CA GLY A 331 20.82 -27.49 8.25
C GLY A 331 20.14 -28.05 9.50
N GLY A 332 18.88 -27.69 9.77
CA GLY A 332 18.19 -28.22 10.95
C GLY A 332 16.72 -27.83 11.00
N LYS A 333 15.94 -28.63 11.73
CA LYS A 333 14.59 -28.27 12.13
C LYS A 333 14.68 -27.42 13.39
N ALA A 334 14.27 -26.17 13.31
CA ALA A 334 13.81 -25.46 14.50
C ALA A 334 12.30 -25.32 14.39
N SER A 335 11.64 -25.30 15.54
CA SER A 335 10.26 -24.91 15.66
C SER A 335 10.29 -23.66 16.51
N ALA A 336 9.89 -22.52 15.95
CA ALA A 336 9.47 -21.41 16.78
C ALA A 336 7.97 -21.58 16.95
N ASP A 337 7.54 -21.98 18.15
CA ASP A 337 6.14 -21.85 18.54
C ASP A 337 5.91 -20.37 18.86
N LEU A 338 5.77 -19.57 17.82
CA LEU A 338 5.35 -18.20 18.00
C LEU A 338 3.85 -18.26 18.31
N THR A 339 3.45 -17.68 19.43
CA THR A 339 2.05 -17.50 19.82
C THR A 339 1.81 -15.99 20.00
N GLY A 340 0.66 -15.48 19.53
CA GLY A 340 0.25 -14.08 19.73
C GLY A 340 0.37 -13.14 18.53
N ASN A 341 0.20 -11.83 18.79
CA ASN A 341 0.04 -10.77 17.77
C ASN A 341 1.29 -10.53 16.91
N ASP A 342 2.47 -10.91 17.38
CA ASP A 342 3.76 -10.62 16.73
C ASP A 342 3.96 -11.34 15.40
N ILE A 343 3.25 -12.44 15.20
CA ILE A 343 3.36 -13.25 13.99
C ILE A 343 2.66 -12.50 12.87
N ALA A 344 1.45 -11.97 13.12
CA ALA A 344 0.55 -11.31 12.15
C ALA A 344 1.23 -10.19 11.34
N SER A 345 2.32 -9.64 11.88
CA SER A 345 3.10 -8.56 11.32
C SER A 345 4.39 -8.98 10.61
N LEU A 346 4.76 -10.27 10.55
CA LEU A 346 6.02 -10.68 9.93
C LEU A 346 6.02 -10.33 8.43
N PRO A 347 6.97 -9.49 7.95
CA PRO A 347 7.00 -9.08 6.56
C PRO A 347 7.31 -10.28 5.65
N ILE A 348 6.43 -10.51 4.68
CA ILE A 348 6.66 -11.47 3.60
C ILE A 348 7.64 -10.82 2.61
N ILE A 349 8.73 -11.51 2.29
CA ILE A 349 9.78 -10.99 1.39
C ILE A 349 9.79 -11.72 0.05
N ASP A 350 9.37 -12.99 0.00
CA ASP A 350 9.32 -13.82 -1.20
C ASP A 350 8.13 -14.79 -1.13
N ASP A 351 7.28 -14.81 -2.16
CA ASP A 351 6.14 -15.73 -2.30
C ASP A 351 6.26 -16.65 -3.53
N THR A 352 7.47 -16.85 -4.05
CA THR A 352 7.73 -17.68 -5.24
C THR A 352 7.21 -19.10 -5.10
N ASN A 353 7.33 -19.70 -3.91
CA ASN A 353 6.88 -21.06 -3.63
C ASN A 353 5.54 -21.12 -2.89
N ALA A 354 4.84 -19.98 -2.80
CA ALA A 354 3.57 -19.87 -2.09
C ALA A 354 2.48 -20.76 -2.71
N GLN A 355 1.77 -21.48 -1.85
CA GLN A 355 0.67 -22.36 -2.19
C GLN A 355 -0.65 -21.64 -1.91
N TYR A 356 -1.03 -20.74 -2.80
CA TYR A 356 -2.31 -20.05 -2.71
C TYR A 356 -3.47 -21.00 -2.98
N ALA A 357 -4.52 -20.92 -2.18
CA ALA A 357 -5.76 -21.61 -2.46
C ALA A 357 -6.38 -21.01 -3.73
N ILE A 358 -6.42 -21.78 -4.81
CA ILE A 358 -7.23 -21.45 -5.98
C ILE A 358 -8.61 -21.96 -5.64
N ASN A 359 -9.57 -21.06 -5.36
CA ASN A 359 -10.99 -21.43 -5.28
C ASN A 359 -11.34 -22.16 -6.57
N LYS A 360 -11.56 -23.48 -6.49
CA LYS A 360 -11.91 -24.33 -7.62
C LYS A 360 -13.37 -24.22 -7.99
#